data_AF-A0A1G9B3B1-F1
#
_entry.id   AF-A0A1G9B3B1-F1
#
_cell.length_a   1.000
_cell.length_b   1.000
_cell.length_c   1.000
_cell.angle_alpha   90.00
_cell.angle_beta   90.00
_cell.angle_gamma   90.00
#
_symmetry.space_group_name_H-M   'P 1'
#
loop_
_entity.id
_entity.type
_entity.pdbx_description
1 polymer ?
#
loop_
_entity_poly.entity_id
_entity_poly.type
_entity_poly.pdbx_seq_one_letter_code
_entity_poly.pdbx_strand_id
1 'polypeptide(L)'
;MTSGAAARAVAVEAALLAAELQQLLVSRNETVAVAESLTGGMVAAELTAVPGASKVLRGSVTAYATEIKHSVLGVDGTLLAERGAVDPEVARQMALGVRRLLGADWGIATTGVAGPDPQDGQPVGTVFVAVAGPGGGTPLGPGRQSFAGPGEEITEPDEPTGRTGPEHGKVAALRLNGDRTEIRMESVRSVLGLLVSELTGNARAQDTEQNGGN
;
A
#
# COMPACT_ATOMS: atom_id res chain seq x y z
N MET A 1 -27.71 -1.79 18.09
CA MET A 1 -27.37 -0.35 18.18
C MET A 1 -25.88 -0.09 18.51
N THR A 2 -25.03 -1.13 18.61
CA THR A 2 -23.60 -1.01 19.00
C THR A 2 -22.59 -1.02 17.84
N SER A 3 -22.93 -1.53 16.65
CA SER A 3 -21.95 -1.63 15.54
C SER A 3 -21.59 -0.28 14.91
N GLY A 4 -22.56 0.64 14.77
CA GLY A 4 -22.33 1.93 14.10
C GLY A 4 -21.35 2.87 14.83
N ALA A 5 -21.25 2.79 16.16
CA ALA A 5 -20.31 3.62 16.91
C ALA A 5 -18.86 3.15 16.73
N ALA A 6 -18.64 1.83 16.75
CA ALA A 6 -17.32 1.24 16.50
C ALA A 6 -16.87 1.49 15.06
N ALA A 7 -17.75 1.25 14.08
CA ALA A 7 -17.45 1.53 12.67
C ALA A 7 -17.08 3.02 12.43
N ARG A 8 -17.78 3.93 13.10
CA ARG A 8 -17.47 5.37 13.05
C ARG A 8 -16.11 5.69 13.70
N ALA A 9 -15.77 5.04 14.81
CA ALA A 9 -14.48 5.24 15.47
C ALA A 9 -13.31 4.81 14.57
N VAL A 10 -13.43 3.65 13.91
CA VAL A 10 -12.43 3.16 12.94
C VAL A 10 -12.26 4.14 11.78
N ALA A 11 -13.36 4.66 11.23
CA ALA A 11 -13.29 5.64 10.14
C ALA A 11 -12.61 6.95 10.58
N VAL A 12 -12.89 7.43 11.80
CA VAL A 12 -12.21 8.61 12.36
C VAL A 12 -10.72 8.34 12.54
N GLU A 13 -10.34 7.16 13.04
CA GLU A 13 -8.94 6.77 13.20
C GLU A 13 -8.22 6.68 11.85
N ALA A 14 -8.86 6.11 10.83
CA ALA A 14 -8.31 6.07 9.47
C ALA A 14 -8.04 7.47 8.91
N ALA A 15 -8.98 8.41 9.10
CA ALA A 15 -8.81 9.80 8.67
C ALA A 15 -7.67 10.51 9.42
N LEU A 16 -7.50 10.25 10.72
CA LEU A 16 -6.39 10.78 11.51
C LEU A 16 -5.04 10.22 11.04
N LEU A 17 -4.96 8.92 10.78
CA LEU A 17 -3.76 8.27 10.25
C LEU A 17 -3.41 8.79 8.84
N ALA A 18 -4.39 9.05 7.99
CA ALA A 18 -4.17 9.65 6.68
C ALA A 18 -3.54 11.05 6.80
N ALA A 19 -4.04 11.87 7.72
CA ALA A 19 -3.52 13.21 7.97
C ALA A 19 -2.08 13.18 8.53
N GLU A 20 -1.82 12.29 9.50
CA GLU A 20 -0.48 12.08 10.07
C GLU A 20 0.50 11.58 9.00
N LEU A 21 0.10 10.59 8.20
CA LEU A 21 0.91 10.06 7.11
C LEU A 21 1.29 11.15 6.10
N GLN A 22 0.34 12.02 5.73
CA GLN A 22 0.65 13.14 4.84
C GLN A 22 1.71 14.07 5.46
N GLN A 23 1.60 14.38 6.75
CA GLN A 23 2.58 15.24 7.42
C GLN A 23 3.97 14.60 7.44
N LEU A 24 4.06 13.31 7.75
CA LEU A 24 5.32 12.56 7.76
C LEU A 24 5.97 12.49 6.37
N LEU A 25 5.20 12.21 5.33
CA LEU A 25 5.72 12.14 3.96
C LEU A 25 6.17 13.51 3.45
N VAL A 26 5.41 14.57 3.74
CA VAL A 26 5.79 15.95 3.38
C VAL A 26 7.10 16.36 4.06
N SER A 27 7.27 16.08 5.35
CA SER A 27 8.50 16.45 6.08
C SER A 27 9.74 15.70 5.57
N ARG A 28 9.55 14.51 5.00
CA ARG A 28 10.61 13.67 4.43
C ARG A 28 10.82 13.90 2.93
N ASN A 29 9.99 14.72 2.28
CA ASN A 29 9.94 14.85 0.81
C ASN A 29 9.82 13.48 0.11
N GLU A 30 9.02 12.59 0.69
CA GLU A 30 8.76 11.24 0.19
C GLU A 30 7.32 11.14 -0.32
N THR A 31 7.07 10.16 -1.19
CA THR A 31 5.79 9.94 -1.85
C THR A 31 5.26 8.52 -1.65
N VAL A 32 3.94 8.32 -1.83
CA VAL A 32 3.26 7.03 -1.67
C VAL A 32 2.38 6.68 -2.87
N ALA A 33 2.32 5.39 -3.19
CA ALA A 33 1.43 4.78 -4.17
C ALA A 33 0.61 3.65 -3.53
N VAL A 34 -0.61 3.42 -4.04
CA VAL A 34 -1.57 2.49 -3.39
C VAL A 34 -2.06 1.41 -4.36
N ALA A 35 -1.95 0.14 -3.97
CA ALA A 35 -2.61 -0.98 -4.63
C ALA A 35 -3.78 -1.48 -3.79
N GLU A 36 -5.00 -1.43 -4.32
CA GLU A 36 -6.20 -1.84 -3.60
C GLU A 36 -6.85 -3.06 -4.25
N SER A 37 -7.25 -4.04 -3.45
CA SER A 37 -8.20 -5.08 -3.86
C SER A 37 -9.49 -4.92 -3.06
N LEU A 38 -9.61 -5.57 -1.89
CA LEU A 38 -10.87 -5.60 -1.13
C LEU A 38 -11.41 -4.21 -0.73
N THR A 39 -10.54 -3.22 -0.55
CA THR A 39 -10.91 -1.85 -0.14
C THR A 39 -11.47 -1.04 -1.29
N GLY A 40 -11.19 -1.39 -2.55
CA GLY A 40 -11.87 -0.86 -3.73
C GLY A 40 -11.76 0.66 -3.91
N GLY A 41 -10.62 1.27 -3.56
CA GLY A 41 -10.38 2.72 -3.71
C GLY A 41 -10.52 3.53 -2.41
N MET A 42 -10.90 2.89 -1.30
CA MET A 42 -11.11 3.57 -0.03
C MET A 42 -9.80 4.10 0.58
N VAL A 43 -8.67 3.42 0.39
CA VAL A 43 -7.38 3.93 0.92
C VAL A 43 -6.99 5.23 0.20
N ALA A 44 -7.10 5.24 -1.13
CA ALA A 44 -6.88 6.46 -1.91
C ALA A 44 -7.88 7.57 -1.52
N ALA A 45 -9.14 7.23 -1.28
CA ALA A 45 -10.16 8.19 -0.85
C ALA A 45 -9.78 8.86 0.48
N GLU A 46 -9.37 8.10 1.50
CA GLU A 46 -8.94 8.66 2.79
C GLU A 46 -7.70 9.57 2.64
N LEU A 47 -6.72 9.17 1.83
CA LEU A 47 -5.55 10.01 1.58
C LEU A 47 -5.92 11.32 0.86
N THR A 48 -6.80 11.25 -0.15
CA THR A 48 -7.23 12.43 -0.91
C THR A 48 -8.20 13.34 -0.16
N ALA A 49 -8.83 12.85 0.92
CA ALA A 49 -9.65 13.68 1.80
C ALA A 49 -8.80 14.70 2.59
N VAL A 50 -7.50 14.46 2.74
CA VAL A 50 -6.58 15.38 3.41
C VAL A 50 -6.16 16.50 2.44
N PRO A 51 -6.33 17.80 2.80
CA PRO A 51 -5.89 18.90 1.94
C PRO A 51 -4.39 18.84 1.62
N GLY A 52 -4.06 18.90 0.33
CA GLY A 52 -2.67 18.84 -0.14
C GLY A 52 -2.15 17.44 -0.48
N ALA A 53 -3.03 16.44 -0.56
CA ALA A 53 -2.68 15.05 -0.90
C ALA A 53 -1.82 14.91 -2.17
N SER A 54 -1.96 15.81 -3.16
CA SER A 54 -1.16 15.82 -4.39
C SER A 54 0.35 16.01 -4.17
N LYS A 55 0.77 16.46 -2.98
CA LYS A 55 2.19 16.55 -2.62
C LYS A 55 2.82 15.20 -2.34
N VAL A 56 2.04 14.19 -1.94
CA VAL A 56 2.55 12.91 -1.45
C VAL A 56 1.99 11.71 -2.20
N LEU A 57 0.71 11.72 -2.58
CA LEU A 57 0.07 10.61 -3.28
C LEU A 57 0.37 10.68 -4.78
N ARG A 58 1.08 9.67 -5.30
CA ARG A 58 1.36 9.54 -6.73
C ARG A 58 0.17 9.03 -7.52
N GLY A 59 -0.65 8.19 -6.90
CA GLY A 59 -1.82 7.58 -7.51
C GLY A 59 -2.16 6.25 -6.86
N SER A 60 -3.18 5.59 -7.41
CA SER A 60 -3.62 4.28 -6.96
C SER A 60 -4.02 3.37 -8.11
N VAL A 61 -3.94 2.06 -7.87
CA VAL A 61 -4.43 1.00 -8.76
C VAL A 61 -5.40 0.13 -7.98
N THR A 62 -6.66 0.08 -8.41
CA THR A 62 -7.65 -0.85 -7.87
C THR A 62 -7.59 -2.17 -8.64
N ALA A 63 -6.70 -3.07 -8.23
CA ALA A 63 -6.51 -4.40 -8.80
C ALA A 63 -7.49 -5.41 -8.20
N TYR A 64 -8.80 -5.20 -8.42
CA TYR A 64 -9.85 -6.05 -7.85
C TYR A 64 -9.79 -7.47 -8.42
N ALA A 65 -9.72 -7.58 -9.75
CA ALA A 65 -9.59 -8.85 -10.46
C ALA A 65 -8.16 -9.39 -10.39
N THR A 66 -8.02 -10.72 -10.38
CA THR A 66 -6.72 -11.39 -10.19
C THR A 66 -5.76 -11.09 -11.35
N GLU A 67 -6.26 -11.02 -12.58
CA GLU A 67 -5.45 -10.71 -13.75
C GLU A 67 -4.82 -9.32 -13.68
N ILE A 68 -5.49 -8.33 -13.07
CA ILE A 68 -4.94 -6.98 -12.91
C ILE A 68 -3.77 -6.96 -11.93
N LYS A 69 -3.78 -7.84 -10.91
CA LYS A 69 -2.64 -8.01 -10.00
C LYS A 69 -1.39 -8.45 -10.78
N HIS A 70 -1.56 -9.35 -11.74
CA HIS A 70 -0.45 -9.79 -12.59
C HIS A 70 -0.07 -8.73 -13.62
N SER A 71 -1.00 -8.32 -14.49
CA SER A 71 -0.68 -7.53 -15.69
C SER A 71 -0.31 -6.07 -15.40
N VAL A 72 -0.81 -5.49 -14.29
CA VAL A 72 -0.55 -4.09 -13.93
C VAL A 72 0.43 -3.97 -12.77
N LEU A 73 0.29 -4.82 -11.75
CA LEU A 73 1.14 -4.76 -10.56
C LEU A 73 2.34 -5.73 -10.60
N GLY A 74 2.49 -6.54 -11.65
CA GLY A 74 3.63 -7.45 -11.80
C GLY A 74 3.68 -8.55 -10.74
N VAL A 75 2.55 -8.90 -10.13
CA VAL A 75 2.46 -10.05 -9.22
C VAL A 75 2.70 -11.34 -10.02
N ASP A 76 3.50 -12.25 -9.49
CA ASP A 76 3.82 -13.53 -10.10
C ASP A 76 2.54 -14.33 -10.40
N GLY A 77 2.33 -14.67 -11.68
CA GLY A 77 1.18 -15.44 -12.13
C GLY A 77 1.16 -16.87 -11.58
N THR A 78 2.33 -17.48 -11.35
CA THR A 78 2.47 -18.81 -10.74
C THR A 78 2.02 -18.77 -9.29
N LEU A 79 2.45 -17.75 -8.53
CA LEU A 79 2.01 -17.52 -7.16
C LEU A 79 0.49 -17.37 -7.09
N LEU A 80 -0.10 -16.57 -7.98
CA LEU A 80 -1.55 -16.37 -8.03
C LEU A 80 -2.30 -17.67 -8.37
N ALA A 81 -1.76 -18.50 -9.27
CA ALA A 81 -2.37 -19.78 -9.63
C ALA A 81 -2.30 -20.81 -8.50
N GLU A 82 -1.18 -20.87 -7.77
CA GLU A 82 -0.95 -21.87 -6.73
C GLU A 82 -1.55 -21.49 -5.37
N ARG A 83 -1.49 -20.21 -5.00
CA ARG A 83 -1.83 -19.72 -3.66
C ARG A 83 -3.01 -18.76 -3.62
N GLY A 84 -3.50 -18.33 -4.78
CA GLY A 84 -4.63 -17.40 -4.89
C GLY A 84 -4.27 -15.94 -4.57
N ALA A 85 -5.25 -15.05 -4.71
CA ALA A 85 -5.04 -13.60 -4.58
C ALA A 85 -4.95 -13.11 -3.11
N VAL A 86 -5.37 -13.93 -2.14
CA VAL A 86 -5.42 -13.59 -0.72
C VAL A 86 -4.26 -14.30 -0.02
N ASP A 87 -3.07 -13.73 -0.17
CA ASP A 87 -1.82 -14.30 0.31
C ASP A 87 -0.85 -13.19 0.75
N PRO A 88 -0.03 -13.40 1.80
CA PRO A 88 0.94 -12.38 2.24
C PRO A 88 1.96 -12.01 1.16
N GLU A 89 2.40 -12.96 0.34
CA GLU A 89 3.39 -12.70 -0.71
C GLU A 89 2.75 -11.92 -1.87
N VAL A 90 1.49 -12.19 -2.20
CA VAL A 90 0.73 -11.37 -3.15
C VAL A 90 0.60 -9.94 -2.66
N ALA A 91 0.29 -9.72 -1.37
CA ALA A 91 0.23 -8.38 -0.79
C ALA A 91 1.58 -7.65 -0.91
N ARG A 92 2.68 -8.35 -0.61
CA ARG A 92 4.04 -7.80 -0.75
C ARG A 92 4.35 -7.40 -2.19
N GLN A 93 4.07 -8.27 -3.15
CA GLN A 93 4.31 -8.01 -4.57
C GLN A 93 3.42 -6.89 -5.11
N MET A 94 2.17 -6.78 -4.67
CA MET A 94 1.30 -5.65 -4.99
C MET A 94 1.88 -4.31 -4.51
N ALA A 95 2.40 -4.26 -3.27
CA ALA A 95 2.99 -3.04 -2.72
C ALA A 95 4.28 -2.63 -3.48
N LEU A 96 5.13 -3.59 -3.82
CA LEU A 96 6.33 -3.34 -4.62
C LEU A 96 5.98 -2.91 -6.06
N GLY A 97 5.04 -3.62 -6.68
CA GLY A 97 4.56 -3.35 -8.02
C GLY A 97 4.04 -1.94 -8.18
N VAL A 98 3.14 -1.51 -7.29
CA VAL A 98 2.53 -0.17 -7.38
C VAL A 98 3.53 0.95 -7.09
N ARG A 99 4.48 0.71 -6.18
CA ARG A 99 5.60 1.62 -5.91
C ARG A 99 6.42 1.86 -7.17
N ARG A 100 6.81 0.78 -7.85
CA ARG A 100 7.59 0.84 -9.09
C ARG A 100 6.78 1.48 -10.22
N LEU A 101 5.55 1.02 -10.45
CA LEU A 101 4.66 1.49 -11.51
C LEU A 101 4.40 3.01 -11.46
N LEU A 102 4.20 3.56 -10.26
CA LEU A 102 3.85 4.99 -10.11
C LEU A 102 5.05 5.87 -9.70
N GLY A 103 6.24 5.28 -9.63
CA GLY A 103 7.47 5.96 -9.23
C GLY A 103 7.37 6.63 -7.86
N ALA A 104 6.84 5.91 -6.87
CA ALA A 104 6.71 6.41 -5.51
C ALA A 104 7.87 5.92 -4.63
N ASP A 105 8.13 6.63 -3.51
CA ASP A 105 9.09 6.16 -2.51
C ASP A 105 8.54 4.98 -1.73
N TRP A 106 7.24 5.01 -1.43
CA TRP A 106 6.50 3.98 -0.71
C TRP A 106 5.38 3.39 -1.56
N GLY A 107 5.17 2.09 -1.43
CA GLY A 107 3.98 1.41 -1.94
C GLY A 107 3.24 0.75 -0.80
N ILE A 108 1.92 0.84 -0.80
CA ILE A 108 1.07 0.12 0.16
C ILE A 108 0.04 -0.71 -0.57
N ALA A 109 -0.34 -1.85 0.00
CA ALA A 109 -1.28 -2.77 -0.63
C ALA A 109 -2.29 -3.37 0.34
N THR A 110 -3.49 -3.68 -0.18
CA THR A 110 -4.53 -4.42 0.52
C THR A 110 -5.05 -5.59 -0.33
N THR A 111 -5.11 -6.80 0.24
CA THR A 111 -5.80 -7.96 -0.36
C THR A 111 -6.47 -8.79 0.73
N GLY A 112 -7.61 -9.41 0.43
CA GLY A 112 -8.40 -10.10 1.45
C GLY A 112 -9.85 -10.38 1.06
N VAL A 113 -10.57 -11.01 1.98
CA VAL A 113 -11.97 -11.41 1.82
C VAL A 113 -12.86 -10.56 2.72
N ALA A 114 -13.58 -9.61 2.13
CA ALA A 114 -14.53 -8.77 2.86
C ALA A 114 -15.91 -9.42 3.06
N GLY A 115 -16.17 -10.57 2.44
CA GLY A 115 -17.47 -11.26 2.53
C GLY A 115 -18.56 -10.68 1.61
N PRO A 116 -19.80 -11.22 1.73
CA PRO A 116 -20.28 -12.05 2.84
C PRO A 116 -19.83 -13.52 2.80
N ASP A 117 -19.37 -14.01 1.66
CA ASP A 117 -18.96 -15.41 1.47
C ASP A 117 -17.43 -15.57 1.52
N PRO A 118 -16.91 -16.75 1.91
CA PRO A 118 -15.51 -17.12 1.71
C PRO A 118 -15.09 -17.05 0.23
N GLN A 119 -13.81 -16.82 -0.03
CA GLN A 119 -13.26 -16.78 -1.38
C GLN A 119 -11.94 -17.56 -1.43
N ASP A 120 -11.76 -18.40 -2.46
CA ASP A 120 -10.52 -19.17 -2.71
C ASP A 120 -10.05 -19.97 -1.47
N GLY A 121 -11.01 -20.54 -0.73
CA GLY A 121 -10.75 -21.28 0.51
C GLY A 121 -10.43 -20.42 1.74
N GLN A 122 -10.37 -19.10 1.60
CA GLN A 122 -10.10 -18.17 2.70
C GLN A 122 -11.40 -17.69 3.36
N PRO A 123 -11.48 -17.71 4.70
CA PRO A 123 -12.66 -17.23 5.42
C PRO A 123 -12.78 -15.70 5.34
N VAL A 124 -14.01 -15.20 5.45
CA VAL A 124 -14.31 -13.78 5.59
C VAL A 124 -13.49 -13.18 6.74
N GLY A 125 -12.95 -11.98 6.52
CA GLY A 125 -12.08 -11.30 7.48
C GLY A 125 -10.59 -11.65 7.36
N THR A 126 -10.23 -12.58 6.47
CA THR A 126 -8.82 -12.82 6.10
C THR A 126 -8.33 -11.66 5.27
N VAL A 127 -7.40 -10.87 5.81
CA VAL A 127 -6.82 -9.71 5.13
C VAL A 127 -5.30 -9.71 5.29
N PHE A 128 -4.61 -9.31 4.24
CA PHE A 128 -3.19 -8.99 4.25
C PHE A 128 -3.01 -7.54 3.79
N VAL A 129 -2.27 -6.78 4.59
CA VAL A 129 -1.83 -5.43 4.23
C VAL A 129 -0.31 -5.40 4.16
N ALA A 130 0.24 -4.67 3.21
CA ALA A 130 1.67 -4.61 3.00
C ALA A 130 2.15 -3.18 2.77
N VAL A 131 3.39 -2.94 3.19
CA VAL A 131 4.15 -1.71 2.93
C VAL A 131 5.47 -2.10 2.31
N ALA A 132 5.85 -1.40 1.24
CA ALA A 132 7.15 -1.50 0.60
C ALA A 132 7.81 -0.12 0.63
N GLY A 133 8.99 -0.05 1.24
CA GLY A 133 9.74 1.21 1.38
C GLY A 133 10.95 1.31 0.45
N PRO A 134 11.60 2.48 0.43
CA PRO A 134 12.89 2.62 -0.22
C PRO A 134 13.90 1.69 0.48
N GLY A 135 14.54 0.77 -0.27
CA GLY A 135 15.78 0.15 0.20
C GLY A 135 16.81 1.25 0.51
N GLY A 136 17.75 1.01 1.43
CA GLY A 136 18.64 2.01 2.07
C GLY A 136 19.64 2.77 1.16
N GLY A 137 19.23 3.19 -0.02
CA GLY A 137 19.96 4.06 -0.94
C GLY A 137 19.22 5.39 -1.19
N THR A 138 19.92 6.32 -1.82
CA THR A 138 19.51 7.71 -2.06
C THR A 138 18.13 7.81 -2.77
N PRO A 139 17.27 8.79 -2.42
CA PRO A 139 15.98 8.99 -3.07
C PRO A 139 16.11 9.15 -4.58
N LEU A 140 15.22 8.52 -5.34
CA LEU A 140 15.06 8.84 -6.76
C LEU A 140 14.40 10.22 -6.84
N GLY A 141 15.03 11.17 -7.54
CA GLY A 141 14.31 12.38 -7.96
C GLY A 141 13.07 12.01 -8.78
N PRO A 142 12.14 12.95 -9.03
CA PRO A 142 10.87 12.66 -9.70
C PRO A 142 11.12 12.09 -11.11
N GLY A 143 11.15 10.77 -11.21
CA GLY A 143 11.27 10.04 -12.46
C GLY A 143 9.99 10.23 -13.24
N ARG A 144 10.08 10.88 -14.41
CA ARG A 144 9.02 10.85 -15.41
C ARG A 144 8.93 9.42 -15.94
N GLN A 145 7.95 8.66 -15.48
CA GLN A 145 7.49 7.49 -16.23
C GLN A 145 6.50 7.99 -17.28
N SER A 146 6.79 7.69 -18.54
CA SER A 146 5.84 7.89 -19.62
C SER A 146 4.76 6.82 -19.51
N PHE A 147 3.50 7.22 -19.36
CA PHE A 147 2.40 6.28 -19.58
C PHE A 147 2.21 6.15 -21.09
N ALA A 148 2.37 4.93 -21.61
CA ALA A 148 2.03 4.62 -23.00
C ALA A 148 0.57 5.04 -23.27
N GLY A 149 0.36 5.79 -24.34
CA GLY A 149 -0.98 6.18 -24.78
C GLY A 149 -1.78 4.99 -25.31
N PRO A 150 -3.12 5.09 -25.44
CA PRO A 150 -3.92 4.02 -26.00
C PRO A 150 -3.47 3.71 -27.44
N GLY A 151 -2.92 2.50 -27.65
CA GLY A 151 -2.38 2.02 -28.93
C GLY A 151 -0.86 1.97 -29.01
N GLU A 152 -0.13 2.44 -27.99
CA GLU A 152 1.31 2.22 -27.86
C GLU A 152 1.58 0.85 -27.20
N GLU A 153 2.57 0.13 -27.75
CA GLU A 153 3.09 -1.08 -27.14
C GLU A 153 3.72 -0.72 -25.79
N ILE A 154 3.40 -1.48 -24.74
CA ILE A 154 4.06 -1.33 -23.44
C ILE A 154 5.51 -1.78 -23.64
N THR A 155 6.39 -0.86 -24.00
CA THR A 155 7.83 -1.10 -23.94
C THR A 155 8.20 -1.28 -22.48
N GLU A 156 9.05 -2.27 -22.18
CA GLU A 156 9.57 -2.41 -20.82
C GLU A 156 10.14 -1.06 -20.38
N PRO A 157 9.81 -0.60 -19.15
CA PRO A 157 10.37 0.65 -18.65
C PRO A 157 11.90 0.55 -18.72
N ASP A 158 12.56 1.64 -19.12
CA ASP A 158 14.00 1.76 -18.98
C ASP A 158 14.40 1.26 -17.59
N GLU A 159 15.39 0.36 -17.53
CA GLU A 159 15.90 -0.15 -16.26
C GLU A 159 16.10 1.04 -15.31
N PRO A 160 15.48 1.04 -14.12
CA PRO A 160 15.63 2.16 -13.22
C PRO A 160 17.12 2.28 -12.88
N THR A 161 17.77 3.33 -13.39
CA THR A 161 19.21 3.59 -13.23
C THR A 161 19.57 4.05 -11.81
N GLY A 162 18.87 3.55 -10.80
CA GLY A 162 19.09 3.85 -9.40
C GLY A 162 18.29 2.93 -8.49
N ARG A 163 18.99 1.92 -7.94
CA ARG A 163 18.86 1.27 -6.61
C ARG A 163 19.35 -0.19 -6.71
N THR A 164 20.50 -0.49 -6.11
CA THR A 164 21.05 -1.86 -5.97
C THR A 164 21.12 -2.31 -4.50
N GLY A 165 20.10 -1.95 -3.70
CA GLY A 165 19.95 -2.40 -2.31
C GLY A 165 18.68 -3.24 -2.14
N PRO A 166 18.62 -4.18 -1.18
CA PRO A 166 17.43 -4.99 -0.97
C PRO A 166 16.23 -4.10 -0.64
N GLU A 167 15.15 -4.24 -1.40
CA GLU A 167 13.88 -3.58 -1.11
C GLU A 167 13.26 -4.26 0.12
N HIS A 168 12.91 -3.46 1.14
CA HIS A 168 12.31 -3.97 2.36
C HIS A 168 10.80 -3.82 2.28
N GLY A 169 10.09 -4.90 2.58
CA GLY A 169 8.64 -4.92 2.62
C GLY A 169 8.15 -5.60 3.89
N LYS A 170 7.20 -4.96 4.59
CA LYS A 170 6.52 -5.53 5.75
C LYS A 170 5.11 -5.92 5.36
N VAL A 171 4.68 -7.09 5.80
CA VAL A 171 3.32 -7.59 5.60
C VAL A 171 2.71 -7.89 6.97
N ALA A 172 1.47 -7.44 7.18
CA ALA A 172 0.67 -7.78 8.34
C ALA A 172 -0.51 -8.67 7.92
N ALA A 173 -0.62 -9.82 8.57
CA ALA A 173 -1.77 -10.71 8.44
C ALA A 173 -2.82 -10.33 9.49
N LEU A 174 -4.07 -10.15 9.04
CA LEU A 174 -5.18 -9.72 9.87
C LEU A 174 -6.30 -10.76 9.85
N ARG A 175 -7.03 -10.81 10.96
CA ARG A 175 -8.28 -11.56 11.12
C ARG A 175 -9.32 -10.60 11.66
N LEU A 176 -10.13 -10.08 10.75
CA LEU A 176 -11.08 -9.00 11.04
C LEU A 176 -12.48 -9.58 11.23
N ASN A 177 -13.20 -9.06 12.21
CA ASN A 177 -14.60 -9.40 12.43
C ASN A 177 -15.48 -8.26 11.91
N GLY A 178 -16.73 -8.58 11.59
CA GLY A 178 -17.72 -7.60 11.16
C GLY A 178 -18.27 -7.89 9.77
N ASP A 179 -19.12 -6.98 9.30
CA ASP A 179 -19.64 -7.03 7.95
C ASP A 179 -18.64 -6.52 6.90
N ARG A 180 -19.04 -6.57 5.63
CA ARG A 180 -18.22 -6.13 4.50
C ARG A 180 -17.73 -4.69 4.62
N THR A 181 -18.53 -3.79 5.17
CA THR A 181 -18.18 -2.38 5.32
C THR A 181 -17.15 -2.21 6.42
N GLU A 182 -17.38 -2.88 7.55
CA GLU A 182 -16.48 -2.86 8.71
C GLU A 182 -15.11 -3.44 8.38
N ILE A 183 -15.05 -4.61 7.73
CA ILE A 183 -13.79 -5.25 7.31
C ILE A 183 -13.01 -4.34 6.35
N ARG A 184 -13.69 -3.71 5.38
CA ARG A 184 -13.03 -2.82 4.42
C ARG A 184 -12.44 -1.58 5.12
N MET A 185 -13.19 -0.94 6.00
CA MET A 185 -12.71 0.26 6.70
C MET A 185 -11.56 -0.08 7.66
N GLU A 186 -11.65 -1.19 8.38
CA GLU A 186 -10.58 -1.65 9.27
C GLU A 186 -9.30 -2.02 8.49
N SER A 187 -9.44 -2.51 7.24
CA SER A 187 -8.32 -2.74 6.33
C SER A 187 -7.64 -1.43 5.91
N VAL A 188 -8.42 -0.37 5.66
CA VAL A 188 -7.90 0.97 5.35
C VAL A 188 -7.12 1.53 6.53
N ARG A 189 -7.72 1.52 7.73
CA ARG A 189 -7.06 1.94 8.97
C ARG A 189 -5.74 1.18 9.18
N SER A 190 -5.77 -0.14 9.01
CA SER A 190 -4.61 -1.01 9.25
C SER A 190 -3.45 -0.74 8.31
N VAL A 191 -3.70 -0.54 7.00
CA VAL A 191 -2.60 -0.27 6.05
C VAL A 191 -1.98 1.11 6.26
N LEU A 192 -2.79 2.13 6.57
CA LEU A 192 -2.30 3.47 6.91
C LEU A 192 -1.46 3.43 8.19
N GLY A 193 -1.96 2.76 9.24
CA GLY A 193 -1.25 2.59 10.51
C GLY A 193 0.05 1.81 10.36
N LEU A 194 0.09 0.80 9.48
CA LEU A 194 1.32 0.07 9.18
C LEU A 194 2.40 1.00 8.60
N LEU A 195 2.05 1.84 7.62
CA LEU A 195 3.03 2.77 7.02
C LEU A 195 3.47 3.85 8.02
N VAL A 196 2.56 4.41 8.81
CA VAL A 196 2.92 5.35 9.89
C VAL A 196 3.90 4.70 10.87
N SER A 197 3.68 3.45 11.26
CA SER A 197 4.59 2.70 12.12
C SER A 197 5.98 2.52 11.50
N GLU A 198 6.07 2.27 10.18
CA GLU A 198 7.36 2.12 9.51
C GLU A 198 8.11 3.47 9.42
N LEU A 199 7.41 4.55 9.09
CA LEU A 199 8.00 5.89 9.00
C LEU A 199 8.52 6.39 10.36
N THR A 200 7.77 6.13 11.43
CA THR A 200 8.15 6.53 12.79
C THR A 200 9.21 5.60 13.41
N GLY A 201 9.20 4.31 13.08
CA GLY A 201 10.26 3.36 13.45
C GLY A 201 11.61 3.72 12.82
N ASN A 202 11.61 4.08 11.54
CA ASN A 202 12.82 4.48 10.81
C ASN A 202 13.43 5.79 11.33
N ALA A 203 12.62 6.74 11.78
CA ALA A 203 13.12 8.00 12.37
C ALA A 203 14.00 7.75 13.61
N ARG A 204 13.59 6.82 14.49
CA ARG A 204 14.35 6.48 15.71
C ARG A 204 15.70 5.83 15.40
N ALA A 205 15.78 5.02 14.34
CA ALA A 205 17.03 4.40 13.91
C ALA A 205 18.03 5.45 13.39
N GLN A 206 17.55 6.41 12.58
CA GLN A 206 18.38 7.47 12.01
C GLN A 206 18.94 8.45 13.06
N ASP A 207 18.17 8.79 14.09
CA ASP A 207 18.63 9.67 15.19
C ASP A 207 19.71 9.03 16.08
N THR A 208 19.76 7.69 16.12
CA THR A 208 20.77 6.96 16.91
C THR A 208 22.12 6.94 16.19
N GLU A 209 22.12 6.88 14.86
CA GLU A 209 23.34 6.91 14.04
C GLU A 209 23.98 8.30 13.97
N GLN A 210 23.20 9.39 14.02
CA GLN A 210 23.73 10.76 14.01
C GLN A 210 24.32 11.20 15.36
N ASN A 211 23.91 10.59 16.48
CA ASN A 211 24.37 10.96 17.82
C ASN A 211 25.49 10.05 18.39
N GLY A 212 25.88 9.00 17.66
CA GLY A 212 26.87 8.01 18.10
C GLY A 212 28.32 8.28 17.69
N GLY A 213 28.57 9.35 16.92
CA GLY A 213 29.91 9.73 16.47
C GLY A 213 30.41 10.99 17.17
N ASN A 214 30.97 10.85 18.37
CA ASN A 214 31.80 11.89 19.00
C ASN A 214 32.95 11.25 19.79
#